data_AF-A0A6F9X2L7-F1
#
_entry.id   AF-A0A6F9X2L7-F1
#
_cell.length_a   1.000
_cell.length_b   1.000
_cell.length_c   1.000
_cell.angle_alpha   90.00
_cell.angle_beta   90.00
_cell.angle_gamma   90.00
#
_symmetry.space_group_name_H-M   'P 1'
#
loop_
_entity.id
_entity.type
_entity.pdbx_description
1 polymer ?
#
loop_
_entity_poly.entity_id
_entity_poly.type
_entity_poly.pdbx_seq_one_letter_code
_entity_poly.pdbx_strand_id
1 'polypeptide(L)'
;MKKIRIFRIGGRWFPAAEQIVAVVAICLAAGLGSGCQQKKKEAPPPPPTVEVVPVTQKDVPVRKEWVGSLDGSVNAVIRPQVTGYLIKQNYHEGQFVKKGQTLFLIDPRTFKAALDQAQAQLAQQQARHDTAKANLARIKPLAEQNAVSRKDLDDATGMELSTRSSVEAARAAVEEARLNLGFTKITSPVDGIPGIAKAQLGDLVSPDMPNELTSVSTVNPIKAYISVSEREYLKVRGEEDQNPEKIPLELVLADGSVYPYKGHLVLADRQIDPTTGTLRVGSLFPNPGNRLRPGGYALVRAVMSVRKGALLIPQRAVTDMQGKPMVAVVGADNKAEVRAVKVADRIGSDWVVEEGLKPGENVVAEGTQKVKPGMTVTPKPYTPEKADAQPGQQGQPAQPVQPSQAPQPAQPGPAGPAPKPAAPAPEKR
;
A
#
# COMPACT_ATOMS: atom_id res chain seq x y z
N MET A 1 -75.86 -5.65 32.67
CA MET A 1 -77.31 -5.89 32.47
C MET A 1 -77.66 -5.60 31.01
N LYS A 2 -77.67 -6.63 30.15
CA LYS A 2 -77.99 -6.52 28.71
C LYS A 2 -79.32 -7.22 28.46
N LYS A 3 -80.27 -6.47 27.92
CA LYS A 3 -81.68 -6.85 27.70
C LYS A 3 -81.79 -7.89 26.58
N ILE A 4 -82.35 -9.06 26.90
CA ILE A 4 -82.78 -10.08 25.94
C ILE A 4 -84.23 -9.74 25.55
N ARG A 5 -84.49 -9.51 24.26
CA ARG A 5 -85.85 -9.39 23.71
C ARG A 5 -86.14 -10.64 22.87
N ILE A 6 -87.10 -11.41 23.37
CA ILE A 6 -87.67 -12.63 22.78
C ILE A 6 -88.75 -12.21 21.78
N PHE A 7 -88.70 -12.80 20.58
CA PHE A 7 -89.71 -12.64 19.54
C PHE A 7 -90.73 -13.77 19.65
N ARG A 8 -92.03 -13.42 19.57
CA ARG A 8 -93.19 -14.30 19.77
C ARG A 8 -94.17 -14.09 18.61
N ILE A 9 -94.43 -15.11 17.80
CA ILE A 9 -95.61 -15.30 16.92
C ILE A 9 -95.67 -16.82 16.66
N GLY A 10 -96.70 -17.62 16.88
CA GLY A 10 -98.05 -17.58 17.45
C GLY A 10 -98.45 -19.07 17.58
N GLY A 11 -99.40 -19.56 18.35
CA GLY A 11 -100.43 -18.99 19.21
C GLY A 11 -101.26 -20.20 19.64
N ARG A 12 -100.99 -20.75 20.83
CA ARG A 12 -101.85 -21.54 21.73
C ARG A 12 -100.98 -22.38 22.67
N TRP A 13 -101.32 -22.34 23.95
CA TRP A 13 -100.69 -23.08 25.04
C TRP A 13 -101.49 -24.35 25.31
N PHE A 14 -100.84 -25.50 25.50
CA PHE A 14 -101.26 -26.61 26.39
C PHE A 14 -100.04 -27.51 26.72
N PRO A 15 -100.03 -28.21 27.88
CA PRO A 15 -98.83 -28.65 28.59
C PRO A 15 -98.45 -30.14 28.46
N ALA A 16 -97.20 -30.42 28.82
CA ALA A 16 -96.65 -31.59 29.53
C ALA A 16 -96.86 -33.03 29.02
N ALA A 17 -95.71 -33.73 28.93
CA ALA A 17 -95.50 -35.17 28.94
C ALA A 17 -95.84 -35.96 27.66
N GLU A 18 -94.99 -36.95 27.39
CA GLU A 18 -94.95 -37.83 26.20
C GLU A 18 -94.45 -37.15 24.91
N GLN A 19 -93.18 -37.43 24.54
CA GLN A 19 -92.64 -37.48 23.15
C GLN A 19 -91.11 -37.76 23.13
N ILE A 20 -90.56 -38.43 24.16
CA ILE A 20 -89.11 -38.81 24.21
C ILE A 20 -88.86 -40.23 23.65
N VAL A 21 -89.90 -41.00 23.31
CA VAL A 21 -89.74 -42.42 22.93
C VAL A 21 -89.64 -42.66 21.40
N ALA A 22 -89.96 -41.67 20.55
CA ALA A 22 -90.04 -41.88 19.09
C ALA A 22 -88.77 -41.51 18.28
N VAL A 23 -87.78 -40.84 18.87
CA VAL A 23 -86.58 -40.37 18.13
C VAL A 23 -85.36 -41.29 18.31
N VAL A 24 -85.38 -42.19 19.31
CA VAL A 24 -84.27 -43.13 19.56
C VAL A 24 -84.38 -44.42 18.72
N ALA A 25 -85.56 -44.73 18.17
CA ALA A 25 -85.81 -45.95 17.40
C ALA A 25 -85.48 -45.85 15.90
N ILE A 26 -85.17 -44.64 15.38
CA ILE A 26 -84.87 -44.43 13.94
C ILE A 26 -83.36 -44.26 13.69
N CYS A 27 -82.53 -44.07 14.73
CA CYS A 27 -81.07 -43.96 14.59
C CYS A 27 -80.31 -45.29 14.81
N LEU A 28 -80.98 -46.41 15.10
CA LEU A 28 -80.34 -47.70 15.38
C LEU A 28 -80.49 -48.77 14.28
N ALA A 29 -81.10 -48.44 13.13
CA ALA A 29 -81.44 -49.41 12.08
C ALA A 29 -80.93 -49.05 10.67
N ALA A 30 -79.72 -48.51 10.57
CA ALA A 30 -78.91 -48.46 9.34
C ALA A 30 -77.45 -48.73 9.74
N GLY A 31 -77.00 -49.98 9.88
CA GLY A 31 -76.91 -50.95 8.78
C GLY A 31 -75.66 -50.66 7.96
N LEU A 32 -74.47 -50.83 8.55
CA LEU A 32 -73.50 -51.90 8.20
C LEU A 32 -73.29 -52.11 6.69
N GLY A 33 -72.17 -51.61 6.17
CA GLY A 33 -71.64 -51.99 4.87
C GLY A 33 -70.40 -51.21 4.44
N SER A 34 -69.28 -51.94 4.32
CA SER A 34 -68.08 -51.63 3.51
C SER A 34 -67.02 -50.65 4.04
N GLY A 35 -65.79 -51.15 4.19
CA GLY A 35 -64.59 -50.30 4.13
C GLY A 35 -63.41 -50.73 4.99
N CYS A 36 -62.84 -51.91 4.73
CA CYS A 36 -61.53 -52.30 5.23
C CYS A 36 -60.46 -51.35 4.64
N GLN A 37 -60.03 -50.32 5.37
CA GLN A 37 -58.91 -49.48 4.97
C GLN A 37 -57.60 -50.09 5.47
N GLN A 38 -56.87 -50.71 4.53
CA GLN A 38 -55.45 -51.00 4.68
C GLN A 38 -54.71 -49.71 5.02
N LYS A 39 -54.08 -49.66 6.20
CA LYS A 39 -52.99 -48.72 6.48
C LYS A 39 -51.88 -48.98 5.46
N LYS A 40 -51.83 -48.13 4.43
CA LYS A 40 -50.68 -47.99 3.55
C LYS A 40 -49.51 -47.55 4.42
N LYS A 41 -48.56 -48.46 4.66
CA LYS A 41 -47.23 -48.10 5.17
C LYS A 41 -46.64 -47.16 4.11
N GLU A 42 -46.60 -45.87 4.40
CA GLU A 42 -45.78 -44.93 3.63
C GLU A 42 -44.36 -45.50 3.61
N ALA A 43 -43.85 -45.72 2.41
CA ALA A 43 -42.44 -46.04 2.22
C ALA A 43 -41.63 -44.92 2.90
N PRO A 44 -40.56 -45.25 3.66
CA PRO A 44 -39.72 -44.22 4.25
C PRO A 44 -39.29 -43.26 3.15
N PRO A 45 -39.36 -41.92 3.39
CA PRO A 45 -39.02 -40.94 2.36
C PRO A 45 -37.62 -41.24 1.82
N PRO A 46 -37.41 -41.11 0.50
CA PRO A 46 -36.14 -41.45 -0.12
C PRO A 46 -35.00 -40.68 0.58
N PRO A 47 -33.85 -41.31 0.80
CA PRO A 47 -32.75 -40.70 1.52
C PRO A 47 -32.38 -39.37 0.87
N PRO A 48 -32.22 -38.29 1.65
CA PRO A 48 -31.94 -36.97 1.12
C PRO A 48 -30.65 -37.03 0.30
N THR A 49 -30.70 -36.44 -0.89
CA THR A 49 -29.52 -36.27 -1.73
C THR A 49 -28.67 -35.15 -1.16
N VAL A 50 -27.38 -35.42 -0.98
CA VAL A 50 -26.40 -34.47 -0.48
C VAL A 50 -25.21 -34.42 -1.41
N GLU A 51 -24.62 -33.24 -1.56
CA GLU A 51 -23.43 -33.10 -2.40
C GLU A 51 -22.17 -33.21 -1.55
N VAL A 52 -21.27 -34.12 -1.92
CA VAL A 52 -20.05 -34.44 -1.17
C VAL A 52 -18.80 -34.04 -1.93
N VAL A 53 -17.80 -33.61 -1.19
CA VAL A 53 -16.44 -33.27 -1.65
C VAL A 53 -15.44 -34.11 -0.87
N PRO A 54 -14.45 -34.75 -1.53
CA PRO A 54 -13.38 -35.44 -0.83
C PRO A 54 -12.45 -34.44 -0.13
N VAL A 55 -12.09 -34.72 1.12
CA VAL A 55 -11.07 -33.96 1.85
C VAL A 55 -9.74 -34.09 1.11
N THR A 56 -9.27 -32.97 0.58
CA THR A 56 -8.03 -32.95 -0.22
C THR A 56 -6.87 -32.54 0.67
N GLN A 57 -5.80 -33.33 0.68
CA GLN A 57 -4.56 -33.00 1.38
C GLN A 57 -3.62 -32.26 0.43
N LYS A 58 -3.25 -31.03 0.78
CA LYS A 58 -2.28 -30.23 0.01
C LYS A 58 -1.35 -29.46 0.95
N ASP A 59 -0.13 -29.23 0.49
CA ASP A 59 0.78 -28.32 1.16
C ASP A 59 0.34 -26.89 0.89
N VAL A 60 0.08 -26.12 1.95
CA VAL A 60 -0.45 -24.77 1.80
C VAL A 60 0.49 -23.74 2.40
N PRO A 61 0.96 -22.76 1.60
CA PRO A 61 1.76 -21.66 2.11
C PRO A 61 0.89 -20.72 2.95
N VAL A 62 1.30 -20.49 4.19
CA VAL A 62 0.73 -19.45 5.06
C VAL A 62 1.33 -18.12 4.61
N ARG A 63 0.51 -17.33 3.93
CA ARG A 63 0.90 -16.02 3.41
C ARG A 63 0.43 -14.94 4.35
N LYS A 64 1.28 -13.94 4.55
CA LYS A 64 0.88 -12.67 5.15
C LYS A 64 1.07 -11.55 4.15
N GLU A 65 0.14 -10.61 4.16
CA GLU A 65 0.13 -9.48 3.25
C GLU A 65 0.08 -8.18 4.07
N TRP A 66 0.94 -7.25 3.70
CA TRP A 66 0.99 -5.91 4.29
C TRP A 66 0.89 -4.88 3.17
N VAL A 67 0.17 -3.79 3.43
CA VAL A 67 0.22 -2.63 2.54
C VAL A 67 1.56 -1.95 2.74
N GLY A 68 2.30 -1.77 1.66
CA GLY A 68 3.58 -1.10 1.66
C GLY A 68 3.61 0.11 0.74
N SER A 69 4.41 1.10 1.13
CA SER A 69 4.75 2.25 0.29
C SER A 69 6.12 2.05 -0.35
N LEU A 70 6.21 2.36 -1.64
CA LEU A 70 7.44 2.27 -2.41
C LEU A 70 8.23 3.57 -2.28
N ASP A 71 9.54 3.44 -2.10
CA ASP A 71 10.45 4.55 -1.97
C ASP A 71 11.77 4.29 -2.72
N GLY A 72 12.45 5.36 -3.12
CA GLY A 72 13.79 5.23 -3.71
C GLY A 72 14.77 4.64 -2.71
N SER A 73 15.76 3.89 -3.19
CA SER A 73 16.84 3.42 -2.33
C SER A 73 17.62 4.59 -1.74
N VAL A 74 17.87 5.60 -2.57
CA VAL A 74 18.45 6.89 -2.18
C VAL A 74 17.65 7.99 -2.85
N ASN A 75 17.19 8.97 -2.07
CA ASN A 75 16.49 10.16 -2.56
C ASN A 75 17.40 11.36 -2.34
N ALA A 76 17.98 11.86 -3.43
CA ALA A 76 18.85 13.04 -3.39
C ALA A 76 18.05 14.29 -3.76
N VAL A 77 17.94 15.22 -2.82
CA VAL A 77 17.31 16.53 -3.07
C VAL A 77 18.32 17.45 -3.73
N ILE A 78 17.95 18.03 -4.87
CA ILE A 78 18.84 18.89 -5.66
C ILE A 78 18.54 20.35 -5.33
N ARG A 79 19.55 21.04 -4.78
CA ARG A 79 19.49 22.47 -4.43
C ARG A 79 20.65 23.22 -5.08
N PRO A 80 20.47 24.50 -5.43
CA PRO A 80 21.57 25.34 -5.89
C PRO A 80 22.56 25.61 -4.74
N GLN A 81 23.83 25.78 -5.08
CA GLN A 81 24.87 26.20 -4.12
C GLN A 81 25.34 27.64 -4.35
N VAL A 82 24.94 28.23 -5.49
CA VAL A 82 25.24 29.61 -5.85
C VAL A 82 23.98 30.30 -6.36
N THR A 83 23.93 31.62 -6.25
CA THR A 83 22.81 32.43 -6.69
C THR A 83 22.95 32.82 -8.17
N GLY A 84 21.87 32.68 -8.94
CA GLY A 84 21.82 33.15 -10.33
C GLY A 84 20.58 32.68 -11.08
N TYR A 85 20.42 33.14 -12.33
CA TYR A 85 19.30 32.76 -13.16
C TYR A 85 19.50 31.40 -13.81
N LEU A 86 18.45 30.58 -13.83
CA LEU A 86 18.45 29.27 -14.46
C LEU A 86 18.30 29.42 -15.99
N ILE A 87 19.35 29.11 -16.74
CA ILE A 87 19.39 29.32 -18.20
C ILE A 87 19.06 28.07 -19.01
N LYS A 88 19.26 26.88 -18.42
CA LYS A 88 19.04 25.61 -19.12
C LYS A 88 18.69 24.47 -18.18
N GLN A 89 17.80 23.60 -18.64
CA GLN A 89 17.48 22.30 -18.07
C GLN A 89 18.01 21.22 -19.04
N ASN A 90 18.93 20.39 -18.57
CA ASN A 90 19.70 19.43 -19.36
C ASN A 90 19.25 17.98 -19.14
N TYR A 91 17.98 17.78 -18.78
CA TYR A 91 17.37 16.45 -18.66
C TYR A 91 15.89 16.50 -19.01
N HIS A 92 15.35 15.36 -19.44
CA HIS A 92 13.91 15.17 -19.54
C HIS A 92 13.38 14.56 -18.25
N GLU A 93 12.30 15.13 -17.73
CA GLU A 93 11.67 14.67 -16.49
C GLU A 93 11.24 13.21 -16.62
N GLY A 94 11.48 12.41 -15.58
CA GLY A 94 11.15 10.98 -15.59
C GLY A 94 12.13 10.08 -16.39
N GLN A 95 13.11 10.65 -17.10
CA GLN A 95 14.18 9.90 -17.76
C GLN A 95 15.25 9.45 -16.75
N PHE A 96 15.95 8.35 -17.04
CA PHE A 96 17.11 7.95 -16.26
C PHE A 96 18.29 8.92 -16.47
N VAL A 97 18.91 9.36 -15.38
CA VAL A 97 20.12 10.19 -15.36
C VAL A 97 21.24 9.48 -14.61
N LYS A 98 22.47 9.71 -15.06
CA LYS A 98 23.67 9.17 -14.40
C LYS A 98 24.21 10.14 -13.37
N LYS A 99 24.94 9.61 -12.39
CA LYS A 99 25.75 10.41 -11.47
C LYS A 99 26.71 11.29 -12.26
N GLY A 100 26.80 12.57 -11.88
CA GLY A 100 27.61 13.59 -12.54
C GLY A 100 26.98 14.23 -13.78
N GLN A 101 25.84 13.73 -14.27
CA GLN A 101 25.13 14.36 -15.39
C GLN A 101 24.56 15.73 -14.97
N THR A 102 24.80 16.76 -15.78
CA THR A 102 24.26 18.10 -15.55
C THR A 102 22.75 18.10 -15.70
N LEU A 103 22.03 18.54 -14.67
CA LEU A 103 20.58 18.67 -14.63
C LEU A 103 20.17 20.11 -14.95
N PHE A 104 20.82 21.08 -14.33
CA PHE A 104 20.53 22.50 -14.53
C PHE A 104 21.81 23.30 -14.73
N LEU A 105 21.69 24.39 -15.48
CA LEU A 105 22.75 25.37 -15.68
C LEU A 105 22.27 26.73 -15.19
N ILE A 106 22.98 27.28 -14.21
CA ILE A 106 22.87 28.66 -13.78
C ILE A 106 23.75 29.51 -14.71
N ASP A 107 23.35 30.76 -14.98
CA ASP A 107 24.13 31.71 -15.78
C ASP A 107 25.58 31.82 -15.27
N PRO A 108 26.57 31.34 -16.05
CA PRO A 108 27.96 31.30 -15.59
C PRO A 108 28.72 32.60 -15.84
N ARG A 109 28.13 33.61 -16.50
CA ARG A 109 28.87 34.78 -17.01
C ARG A 109 29.57 35.56 -15.90
N THR A 110 28.88 35.82 -14.79
CA THR A 110 29.43 36.54 -13.63
C THR A 110 30.55 35.74 -12.94
N PHE A 111 30.35 34.42 -12.79
CA PHE A 111 31.33 33.51 -12.21
C PHE A 111 32.57 33.34 -13.08
N LYS A 112 32.39 33.31 -14.41
CA LYS A 112 33.51 33.26 -15.36
C LYS A 112 34.34 34.55 -15.30
N ALA A 113 33.70 35.71 -15.29
CA ALA A 113 34.39 36.99 -15.14
C ALA A 113 35.19 37.06 -13.82
N ALA A 114 34.61 36.56 -12.71
CA ALA A 114 35.31 36.49 -11.42
C ALA A 114 36.52 35.55 -11.46
N LEU A 115 36.42 34.39 -12.14
CA LEU A 115 37.54 33.48 -12.34
C LEU A 115 38.65 34.13 -13.19
N ASP A 116 38.29 34.78 -14.29
CA ASP A 116 39.24 35.47 -15.17
C ASP A 116 39.98 36.60 -14.40
N GLN A 117 39.27 37.34 -13.53
CA GLN A 117 39.87 38.35 -12.64
C GLN A 117 40.84 37.72 -11.62
N ALA A 118 40.46 36.62 -10.97
CA ALA A 118 41.32 35.93 -10.00
C ALA A 118 42.59 35.38 -10.68
N GLN A 119 42.47 34.86 -11.90
CA GLN A 119 43.60 34.37 -12.69
C GLN A 119 44.58 35.50 -13.06
N ALA A 120 44.06 36.67 -13.43
CA ALA A 120 44.90 37.85 -13.69
C ALA A 120 45.67 38.29 -12.43
N GLN A 121 45.03 38.27 -11.25
CA GLN A 121 45.68 38.58 -9.98
C GLN A 121 46.76 37.55 -9.62
N LEU A 122 46.51 36.25 -9.84
CA LEU A 122 47.52 35.21 -9.67
C LEU A 122 48.72 35.44 -10.58
N ALA A 123 48.50 35.75 -11.86
CA ALA A 123 49.59 36.06 -12.79
C ALA A 123 50.41 37.27 -12.33
N GLN A 124 49.76 38.30 -11.80
CA GLN A 124 50.45 39.46 -11.22
C GLN A 124 51.32 39.09 -10.01
N GLN A 125 50.81 38.27 -9.07
CA GLN A 125 51.59 37.84 -7.91
C GLN A 125 52.74 36.91 -8.32
N GLN A 126 52.52 36.04 -9.31
CA GLN A 126 53.55 35.16 -9.83
C GLN A 126 54.71 35.97 -10.44
N ALA A 127 54.42 36.98 -11.25
CA ALA A 127 55.46 37.86 -11.81
C ALA A 127 56.27 38.59 -10.73
N ARG A 128 55.62 39.00 -9.62
CA ARG A 128 56.30 39.60 -8.46
C ARG A 128 57.19 38.59 -7.73
N HIS A 129 56.71 37.37 -7.51
CA HIS A 129 57.48 36.29 -6.91
C HIS A 129 58.68 35.90 -7.77
N ASP A 130 58.51 35.78 -9.09
CA ASP A 130 59.59 35.45 -10.01
C ASP A 130 60.70 36.51 -9.98
N THR A 131 60.31 37.79 -9.89
CA THR A 131 61.26 38.91 -9.73
C THR A 131 62.00 38.83 -8.38
N ALA A 132 61.28 38.60 -7.28
CA ALA A 132 61.87 38.47 -5.95
C ALA A 132 62.81 37.26 -5.84
N LYS A 133 62.40 36.13 -6.41
CA LYS A 133 63.17 34.89 -6.49
C LYS A 133 64.44 35.07 -7.32
N ALA A 134 64.36 35.73 -8.47
CA ALA A 134 65.53 36.07 -9.29
C ALA A 134 66.48 37.02 -8.55
N ASN A 135 65.95 37.97 -7.78
CA ASN A 135 66.76 38.87 -6.97
C ASN A 135 67.49 38.14 -5.84
N LEU A 136 66.80 37.28 -5.10
CA LEU A 136 67.40 36.43 -4.07
C LEU A 136 68.48 35.51 -4.66
N ALA A 137 68.21 34.90 -5.83
CA ALA A 137 69.18 34.06 -6.52
C ALA A 137 70.47 34.80 -6.91
N ARG A 138 70.40 36.12 -7.15
CA ARG A 138 71.57 36.97 -7.36
C ARG A 138 72.27 37.37 -6.05
N ILE A 139 71.51 37.72 -5.02
CA ILE A 139 72.06 38.22 -3.74
C ILE A 139 72.70 37.10 -2.91
N LYS A 140 72.12 35.90 -2.92
CA LYS A 140 72.59 34.76 -2.11
C LYS A 140 74.08 34.41 -2.34
N PRO A 141 74.57 34.16 -3.57
CA PRO A 141 75.99 33.88 -3.78
C PRO A 141 76.90 35.07 -3.47
N LEU A 142 76.42 36.31 -3.68
CA LEU A 142 77.18 37.51 -3.33
C LEU A 142 77.34 37.65 -1.80
N ALA A 143 76.33 37.26 -1.03
CA ALA A 143 76.38 37.28 0.43
C ALA A 143 77.36 36.21 0.97
N GLU A 144 77.39 35.03 0.35
CA GLU A 144 78.36 33.96 0.66
C GLU A 144 79.81 34.41 0.40
N GLN A 145 80.02 35.31 -0.57
CA GLN A 145 81.31 35.93 -0.86
C GLN A 145 81.59 37.19 -0.03
N ASN A 146 80.72 37.55 0.93
CA ASN A 146 80.77 38.79 1.71
C ASN A 146 80.74 40.09 0.86
N ALA A 147 80.21 40.03 -0.36
CA ALA A 147 80.10 41.17 -1.28
C ALA A 147 78.85 42.03 -1.05
N VAL A 148 77.90 41.56 -0.24
CA VAL A 148 76.68 42.29 0.18
C VAL A 148 76.43 42.07 1.68
N SER A 149 75.64 42.94 2.31
CA SER A 149 75.40 42.85 3.75
C SER A 149 74.44 41.69 4.09
N ARG A 150 74.53 41.16 5.33
CA ARG A 150 73.55 40.16 5.83
C ARG A 150 72.12 40.68 5.79
N LYS A 151 71.94 41.97 6.07
CA LYS A 151 70.64 42.65 5.99
C LYS A 151 70.04 42.54 4.58
N ASP A 152 70.84 42.73 3.53
CA ASP A 152 70.35 42.63 2.15
C ASP A 152 69.90 41.21 1.80
N LEU A 153 70.61 40.20 2.31
CA LEU A 153 70.20 38.79 2.17
C LEU A 153 68.89 38.49 2.90
N ASP A 154 68.77 38.96 4.15
CA ASP A 154 67.57 38.78 4.96
C ASP A 154 66.35 39.49 4.35
N ASP A 155 66.54 40.73 3.87
CA ASP A 155 65.50 41.51 3.20
C ASP A 155 65.06 40.84 1.88
N ALA A 156 66.00 40.31 1.07
CA ALA A 156 65.70 39.59 -0.16
C ALA A 156 64.99 38.24 0.11
N THR A 157 65.41 37.53 1.16
CA THR A 157 64.77 36.28 1.60
C THR A 157 63.36 36.55 2.11
N GLY A 158 63.17 37.57 2.94
CA GLY A 158 61.86 37.99 3.41
C GLY A 158 60.92 38.38 2.27
N MET A 159 61.43 39.07 1.24
CA MET A 159 60.64 39.43 0.06
C MET A 159 60.24 38.21 -0.78
N GLU A 160 61.14 37.23 -0.98
CA GLU A 160 60.79 35.97 -1.65
C GLU A 160 59.72 35.21 -0.89
N LEU A 161 59.88 35.07 0.43
CA LEU A 161 58.91 34.37 1.27
C LEU A 161 57.53 35.06 1.27
N SER A 162 57.51 36.38 1.34
CA SER A 162 56.28 37.19 1.33
C SER A 162 55.55 37.11 -0.02
N THR A 163 56.29 37.24 -1.13
CA THR A 163 55.71 37.12 -2.48
C THR A 163 55.27 35.70 -2.79
N ARG A 164 56.00 34.68 -2.32
CA ARG A 164 55.58 33.27 -2.39
C ARG A 164 54.26 33.04 -1.67
N SER A 165 54.14 33.57 -0.44
CA SER A 165 52.89 33.47 0.33
C SER A 165 51.73 34.20 -0.38
N SER A 166 52.02 35.32 -1.04
CA SER A 166 51.04 36.07 -1.84
C SER A 166 50.59 35.29 -3.08
N VAL A 167 51.48 34.52 -3.71
CA VAL A 167 51.13 33.60 -4.80
C VAL A 167 50.19 32.50 -4.29
N GLU A 168 50.50 31.87 -3.15
CA GLU A 168 49.62 30.82 -2.59
C GLU A 168 48.24 31.37 -2.22
N ALA A 169 48.17 32.57 -1.65
CA ALA A 169 46.90 33.24 -1.38
C ALA A 169 46.09 33.51 -2.66
N ALA A 170 46.75 33.99 -3.73
CA ALA A 170 46.10 34.20 -5.02
C ALA A 170 45.66 32.89 -5.70
N ARG A 171 46.41 31.79 -5.52
CA ARG A 171 46.00 30.46 -5.99
C ARG A 171 44.73 29.99 -5.29
N ALA A 172 44.64 30.17 -3.97
CA ALA A 172 43.44 29.83 -3.22
C ALA A 172 42.20 30.59 -3.73
N ALA A 173 42.34 31.89 -4.04
CA ALA A 173 41.27 32.69 -4.63
C ALA A 173 40.83 32.18 -6.03
N VAL A 174 41.77 31.72 -6.86
CA VAL A 174 41.46 31.09 -8.16
C VAL A 174 40.68 29.79 -7.96
N GLU A 175 41.07 28.95 -7.00
CA GLU A 175 40.34 27.70 -6.72
C GLU A 175 38.92 27.98 -6.19
N GLU A 176 38.74 28.98 -5.32
CA GLU A 176 37.42 29.41 -4.87
C GLU A 176 36.53 29.86 -6.04
N ALA A 177 37.05 30.73 -6.91
CA ALA A 177 36.31 31.19 -8.10
C ALA A 177 35.99 30.02 -9.05
N ARG A 178 36.89 29.04 -9.19
CA ARG A 178 36.67 27.83 -9.98
C ARG A 178 35.59 26.95 -9.38
N LEU A 179 35.57 26.76 -8.06
CA LEU A 179 34.54 25.99 -7.36
C LEU A 179 33.16 26.65 -7.55
N ASN A 180 33.08 27.97 -7.37
CA ASN A 180 31.85 28.73 -7.59
C ASN A 180 31.35 28.60 -9.04
N LEU A 181 32.25 28.67 -10.03
CA LEU A 181 31.90 28.41 -11.43
C LEU A 181 31.44 26.95 -11.64
N GLY A 182 32.04 25.99 -10.94
CA GLY A 182 31.63 24.58 -10.94
C GLY A 182 30.20 24.40 -10.43
N PHE A 183 29.83 25.10 -9.36
CA PHE A 183 28.49 25.07 -8.77
C PHE A 183 27.40 25.65 -9.67
N THR A 184 27.75 26.41 -10.72
CA THR A 184 26.78 26.84 -11.74
C THR A 184 26.23 25.66 -12.54
N LYS A 185 27.00 24.56 -12.63
CA LYS A 185 26.57 23.29 -13.24
C LYS A 185 26.05 22.36 -12.16
N ILE A 186 24.74 22.34 -11.98
CA ILE A 186 24.09 21.47 -11.01
C ILE A 186 24.01 20.06 -11.61
N THR A 187 24.69 19.10 -10.98
CA THR A 187 24.77 17.71 -11.45
C THR A 187 24.05 16.75 -10.52
N SER A 188 23.68 15.57 -11.03
CA SER A 188 23.08 14.52 -10.20
C SER A 188 24.13 13.87 -9.29
N PRO A 189 23.92 13.79 -7.96
CA PRO A 189 24.85 13.12 -7.05
C PRO A 189 24.73 11.59 -7.07
N VAL A 190 23.62 11.06 -7.61
CA VAL A 190 23.30 9.63 -7.67
C VAL A 190 22.77 9.24 -9.06
N ASP A 191 22.89 7.95 -9.39
CA ASP A 191 22.20 7.37 -10.55
C ASP A 191 20.72 7.17 -10.22
N GLY A 192 19.82 7.62 -11.07
CA GLY A 192 18.41 7.57 -10.75
C GLY A 192 17.53 8.31 -11.72
N ILE A 193 16.35 8.67 -11.24
CA ILE A 193 15.33 9.35 -12.04
C ILE A 193 15.02 10.66 -11.35
N PRO A 194 15.23 11.80 -12.03
CA PRO A 194 14.81 13.10 -11.53
C PRO A 194 13.28 13.22 -11.63
N GLY A 195 12.70 13.81 -10.60
CA GLY A 195 11.31 14.24 -10.59
C GLY A 195 11.08 15.46 -11.49
N ILE A 196 9.86 15.96 -11.43
CA ILE A 196 9.46 17.19 -12.12
C ILE A 196 10.26 18.36 -11.55
N ALA A 197 10.77 19.23 -12.42
CA ALA A 197 11.44 20.44 -12.00
C ALA A 197 10.43 21.39 -11.33
N LYS A 198 10.75 21.83 -10.11
CA LYS A 198 9.96 22.82 -9.38
C LYS A 198 10.33 24.26 -9.77
N ALA A 199 11.54 24.46 -10.27
CA ALA A 199 12.02 25.74 -10.81
C ALA A 199 11.92 25.74 -12.34
N GLN A 200 11.59 26.89 -12.91
CA GLN A 200 11.45 27.10 -14.35
C GLN A 200 12.69 27.80 -14.94
N LEU A 201 12.81 27.72 -16.27
CA LEU A 201 13.82 28.49 -17.02
C LEU A 201 13.56 29.99 -16.83
N GLY A 202 14.59 30.73 -16.44
CA GLY A 202 14.50 32.15 -16.13
C GLY A 202 14.29 32.46 -14.64
N ASP A 203 14.03 31.47 -13.79
CA ASP A 203 13.91 31.69 -12.35
C ASP A 203 15.26 32.07 -11.73
N LEU A 204 15.21 32.99 -10.76
CA LEU A 204 16.34 33.28 -9.89
C LEU A 204 16.40 32.22 -8.79
N VAL A 205 17.47 31.44 -8.76
CA VAL A 205 17.69 30.42 -7.75
C VAL A 205 18.79 30.86 -6.79
N SER A 206 18.70 30.46 -5.51
CA SER A 206 19.69 30.77 -4.47
C SER A 206 19.76 29.66 -3.43
N PRO A 207 20.87 29.49 -2.69
CA PRO A 207 21.00 28.44 -1.67
C PRO A 207 19.95 28.52 -0.55
N ASP A 208 19.46 29.74 -0.28
CA ASP A 208 18.51 30.04 0.81
C ASP A 208 17.04 29.77 0.43
N MET A 209 16.78 29.35 -0.81
CA MET A 209 15.41 29.10 -1.26
C MET A 209 14.76 27.94 -0.48
N PRO A 210 13.49 28.05 -0.07
CA PRO A 210 12.81 27.01 0.71
C PRO A 210 12.55 25.74 -0.12
N ASN A 211 12.35 25.91 -1.43
CA ASN A 211 11.99 24.85 -2.36
C ASN A 211 13.23 24.27 -3.05
N GLU A 212 13.32 22.94 -3.15
CA GLU A 212 14.32 22.28 -4.00
C GLU A 212 14.05 22.49 -5.50
N LEU A 213 15.06 22.32 -6.35
CA LEU A 213 14.91 22.42 -7.80
C LEU A 213 14.24 21.16 -8.37
N THR A 214 14.69 20.00 -7.91
CA THR A 214 14.14 18.67 -8.21
C THR A 214 14.66 17.68 -7.19
N SER A 215 14.19 16.44 -7.23
CA SER A 215 14.74 15.32 -6.47
C SER A 215 15.10 14.19 -7.43
N VAL A 216 16.25 13.54 -7.20
CA VAL A 216 16.68 12.36 -7.96
C VAL A 216 16.58 11.15 -7.07
N SER A 217 15.77 10.17 -7.49
CA SER A 217 15.58 8.93 -6.73
C SER A 217 16.25 7.76 -7.44
N THR A 218 17.10 7.03 -6.73
CA THR A 218 17.63 5.74 -7.20
C THR A 218 16.53 4.70 -7.06
N VAL A 219 16.01 4.23 -8.19
CA VAL A 219 14.84 3.32 -8.21
C VAL A 219 15.20 1.85 -8.44
N ASN A 220 16.47 1.52 -8.66
CA ASN A 220 16.94 0.14 -8.79
C ASN A 220 18.19 -0.08 -7.92
N PRO A 221 18.10 -0.85 -6.82
CA PRO A 221 16.89 -1.45 -6.26
C PRO A 221 15.90 -0.39 -5.71
N ILE A 222 14.63 -0.76 -5.53
CA ILE A 222 13.61 0.07 -4.88
C ILE A 222 13.33 -0.44 -3.46
N LYS A 223 13.01 0.46 -2.53
CA LYS A 223 12.59 0.11 -1.17
C LYS A 223 11.07 -0.03 -1.11
N ALA A 224 10.59 -1.01 -0.36
CA ALA A 224 9.19 -1.06 0.06
C ALA A 224 9.14 -1.06 1.59
N TYR A 225 8.43 -0.09 2.16
CA TYR A 225 8.22 0.02 3.60
C TYR A 225 6.86 -0.56 3.97
N ILE A 226 6.86 -1.50 4.90
CA ILE A 226 5.66 -2.09 5.47
C ILE A 226 5.59 -1.78 6.97
N SER A 227 4.37 -1.73 7.51
CA SER A 227 4.14 -1.60 8.94
C SER A 227 3.72 -2.95 9.51
N VAL A 228 4.55 -3.53 10.39
CA VAL A 228 4.30 -4.82 11.03
C VAL A 228 3.92 -4.57 12.49
N SER A 229 2.86 -5.19 12.99
CA SER A 229 2.46 -5.00 14.39
C SER A 229 3.48 -5.58 15.37
N GLU A 230 3.64 -5.00 16.55
CA GLU A 230 4.54 -5.50 17.59
C GLU A 230 4.26 -6.97 17.94
N ARG A 231 2.97 -7.35 18.03
CA ARG A 231 2.54 -8.73 18.27
C ARG A 231 3.06 -9.71 17.23
N GLU A 232 3.09 -9.29 15.96
CA GLU A 232 3.60 -10.12 14.87
C GLU A 232 5.11 -10.19 14.87
N TYR A 233 5.76 -9.05 15.11
CA TYR A 233 7.21 -8.99 15.26
C TYR A 233 7.71 -9.91 16.39
N LEU A 234 7.08 -9.89 17.56
CA LEU A 234 7.44 -10.75 18.70
C LEU A 234 7.22 -12.24 18.39
N LYS A 235 6.17 -12.59 17.64
CA LYS A 235 5.93 -13.98 17.20
C LYS A 235 7.05 -14.49 16.30
N VAL A 236 7.50 -13.69 15.33
CA VAL A 236 8.58 -14.06 14.43
C VAL A 236 9.93 -14.10 15.15
N ARG A 237 10.18 -13.17 16.08
CA ARG A 237 11.42 -13.11 16.88
C ARG A 237 11.54 -14.29 17.86
N GLY A 238 10.42 -14.82 18.36
CA GLY A 238 10.39 -15.97 19.26
C GLY A 238 10.66 -17.33 18.57
N GLU A 239 10.64 -17.38 17.23
CA GLU A 239 11.06 -18.55 16.46
C GLU A 239 12.56 -18.43 16.14
N GLU A 240 13.39 -18.90 17.07
CA GLU A 240 14.84 -18.63 17.20
C GLU A 240 15.72 -19.10 16.02
N ASP A 241 15.18 -19.87 15.07
CA ASP A 241 15.90 -20.48 13.94
C ASP A 241 15.65 -19.83 12.56
N GLN A 242 14.70 -18.89 12.44
CA GLN A 242 14.41 -18.26 11.14
C GLN A 242 15.17 -16.95 10.99
N ASN A 243 16.17 -16.91 10.09
CA ASN A 243 16.74 -15.64 9.66
C ASN A 243 15.69 -14.87 8.82
N PRO A 244 15.12 -13.77 9.33
CA PRO A 244 14.05 -13.04 8.65
C PRO A 244 14.49 -12.42 7.31
N GLU A 245 15.80 -12.23 7.10
CA GLU A 245 16.37 -11.73 5.84
C GLU A 245 16.28 -12.74 4.68
N LYS A 246 16.14 -14.04 4.99
CA LYS A 246 16.01 -15.09 3.98
C LYS A 246 14.59 -15.33 3.50
N ILE A 247 13.59 -14.67 4.11
CA ILE A 247 12.19 -14.84 3.73
C ILE A 247 11.97 -14.12 2.40
N PRO A 248 11.67 -14.85 1.31
CA PRO A 248 11.43 -14.22 0.02
C PRO A 248 10.12 -13.42 0.07
N LEU A 249 10.20 -12.16 -0.31
CA LEU A 249 9.05 -11.27 -0.39
C LEU A 249 8.57 -11.15 -1.83
N GLU A 250 7.27 -11.22 -2.02
CA GLU A 250 6.60 -10.92 -3.27
C GLU A 250 5.97 -9.54 -3.19
N LEU A 251 5.89 -8.86 -4.33
CA LEU A 251 5.20 -7.58 -4.44
C LEU A 251 3.98 -7.78 -5.35
N VAL A 252 2.80 -7.40 -4.89
CA VAL A 252 1.58 -7.35 -5.70
C VAL A 252 1.28 -5.88 -5.95
N LEU A 253 1.26 -5.50 -7.23
CA LEU A 253 1.07 -4.13 -7.67
C LEU A 253 -0.40 -3.70 -7.53
N ALA A 254 -0.65 -2.40 -7.68
CA ALA A 254 -2.00 -1.84 -7.56
C ALA A 254 -2.99 -2.38 -8.61
N ASP A 255 -2.52 -2.93 -9.72
CA ASP A 255 -3.34 -3.59 -10.75
C ASP A 255 -3.66 -5.07 -10.41
N GLY A 256 -3.22 -5.57 -9.25
CA GLY A 256 -3.37 -6.95 -8.81
C GLY A 256 -2.34 -7.92 -9.42
N SER A 257 -1.47 -7.45 -10.31
CA SER A 257 -0.42 -8.28 -10.90
C SER A 257 0.71 -8.55 -9.90
N VAL A 258 1.28 -9.76 -9.96
CA VAL A 258 2.42 -10.13 -9.13
C VAL A 258 3.71 -9.69 -9.83
N TYR A 259 4.53 -8.92 -9.13
CA TYR A 259 5.82 -8.47 -9.63
C TYR A 259 6.79 -9.68 -9.75
N PRO A 260 7.49 -9.84 -10.89
CA PRO A 260 8.26 -11.05 -11.16
C PRO A 260 9.53 -11.19 -10.31
N TYR A 261 10.08 -10.09 -9.80
CA TYR A 261 11.31 -10.13 -9.00
C TYR A 261 10.98 -10.18 -7.51
N LYS A 262 11.53 -11.17 -6.82
CA LYS A 262 11.39 -11.29 -5.37
C LYS A 262 12.31 -10.31 -4.66
N GLY A 263 11.81 -9.77 -3.56
CA GLY A 263 12.57 -8.93 -2.65
C GLY A 263 13.02 -9.70 -1.42
N HIS A 264 13.81 -9.02 -0.60
CA HIS A 264 14.27 -9.54 0.69
C HIS A 264 14.18 -8.44 1.74
N LEU A 265 14.13 -8.86 3.01
CA LEU A 265 14.15 -7.94 4.14
C LEU A 265 15.55 -7.34 4.30
N VAL A 266 15.64 -6.05 4.58
CA VAL A 266 16.94 -5.37 4.74
C VAL A 266 17.00 -4.51 5.99
N LEU A 267 15.87 -3.93 6.41
CA LEU A 267 15.84 -3.07 7.58
C LEU A 267 14.58 -3.32 8.40
N ALA A 268 14.75 -3.58 9.69
CA ALA A 268 13.73 -3.24 10.67
C ALA A 268 14.12 -1.89 11.28
N ASP A 269 13.18 -0.96 11.41
CA ASP A 269 13.41 0.28 12.16
C ASP A 269 13.84 -0.07 13.59
N ARG A 270 14.60 0.83 14.24
CA ARG A 270 15.02 0.66 15.63
C ARG A 270 13.85 0.83 16.59
N GLN A 271 12.83 1.59 16.19
CA GLN A 271 11.77 2.04 17.08
C GLN A 271 10.39 1.57 16.59
N ILE A 272 9.57 1.09 17.54
CA ILE A 272 8.14 0.92 17.36
C ILE A 272 7.49 2.30 17.46
N ASP A 273 6.65 2.64 16.50
CA ASP A 273 5.88 3.87 16.55
C ASP A 273 4.85 3.78 17.69
N PRO A 274 4.94 4.62 18.74
CA PRO A 274 4.04 4.56 19.89
C PRO A 274 2.58 4.93 19.55
N THR A 275 2.36 5.61 18.42
CA THR A 275 1.02 6.02 17.96
C THR A 275 0.27 4.83 17.36
N THR A 276 0.99 3.99 16.61
CA THR A 276 0.38 2.90 15.85
C THR A 276 0.66 1.52 16.43
N GLY A 277 1.63 1.38 17.33
CA GLY A 277 2.09 0.07 17.84
C GLY A 277 2.70 -0.81 16.75
N THR A 278 3.22 -0.19 15.69
CA THR A 278 3.81 -0.90 14.53
C THR A 278 5.29 -0.60 14.38
N LEU A 279 6.02 -1.60 13.92
CA LEU A 279 7.41 -1.51 13.52
C LEU A 279 7.47 -1.32 12.01
N ARG A 280 8.15 -0.25 11.57
CA ARG A 280 8.38 -0.02 10.15
C ARG A 280 9.51 -0.92 9.67
N VAL A 281 9.27 -1.64 8.58
CA VAL A 281 10.20 -2.62 8.05
C VAL A 281 10.43 -2.32 6.57
N GLY A 282 11.69 -2.12 6.20
CA GLY A 282 12.16 -1.89 4.85
C GLY A 282 12.60 -3.18 4.17
N SER A 283 12.15 -3.36 2.94
CA SER A 283 12.53 -4.45 2.05
C SER A 283 13.10 -3.89 0.75
N LEU A 284 14.02 -4.63 0.11
CA LEU A 284 14.59 -4.25 -1.18
C LEU A 284 14.09 -5.17 -2.28
N PHE A 285 13.62 -4.55 -3.37
CA PHE A 285 13.20 -5.23 -4.59
C PHE A 285 14.07 -4.77 -5.77
N PRO A 286 14.65 -5.71 -6.56
CA PRO A 286 15.26 -5.37 -7.83
C PRO A 286 14.22 -4.72 -8.75
N ASN A 287 14.58 -3.63 -9.44
CA ASN A 287 13.67 -2.92 -10.34
C ASN A 287 14.30 -2.69 -11.72
N PRO A 288 14.65 -3.76 -12.45
CA PRO A 288 15.20 -3.61 -13.79
C PRO A 288 14.15 -2.95 -14.70
N GLY A 289 14.59 -1.96 -15.49
CA GLY A 289 13.71 -1.19 -16.36
C GLY A 289 12.90 -0.10 -15.66
N ASN A 290 13.13 0.16 -14.36
CA ASN A 290 12.57 1.30 -13.63
C ASN A 290 11.03 1.39 -13.68
N ARG A 291 10.36 0.23 -13.66
CA ARG A 291 8.90 0.13 -13.73
C ARG A 291 8.24 0.61 -12.45
N LEU A 292 8.81 0.23 -11.31
CA LEU A 292 8.36 0.68 -10.00
C LEU A 292 8.87 2.11 -9.77
N ARG A 293 7.99 2.97 -9.25
CA ARG A 293 8.28 4.38 -8.97
C ARG A 293 8.05 4.69 -7.49
N PRO A 294 8.90 5.52 -6.87
CA PRO A 294 8.68 6.01 -5.51
C PRO A 294 7.32 6.71 -5.37
N GLY A 295 6.71 6.61 -4.20
CA GLY A 295 5.37 7.12 -3.92
C GLY A 295 4.23 6.18 -4.32
N GLY A 296 4.53 5.09 -5.04
CA GLY A 296 3.56 4.04 -5.32
C GLY A 296 3.20 3.22 -4.07
N TYR A 297 2.06 2.53 -4.13
CA TYR A 297 1.66 1.55 -3.13
C TYR A 297 1.63 0.15 -3.74
N ALA A 298 1.96 -0.84 -2.92
CA ALA A 298 1.90 -2.24 -3.30
C ALA A 298 1.64 -3.11 -2.09
N LEU A 299 1.07 -4.29 -2.29
CA LEU A 299 0.94 -5.29 -1.25
C LEU A 299 2.22 -6.12 -1.21
N VAL A 300 2.92 -6.08 -0.10
CA VAL A 300 4.08 -6.93 0.15
C VAL A 300 3.57 -8.21 0.78
N ARG A 301 3.90 -9.33 0.15
CA ARG A 301 3.48 -10.66 0.56
C ARG A 301 4.67 -11.50 0.98
N ALA A 302 4.65 -12.02 2.21
CA ALA A 302 5.63 -12.98 2.68
C ALA A 302 5.00 -14.36 2.84
N VAL A 303 5.73 -15.40 2.44
CA VAL A 303 5.40 -16.78 2.80
C VAL A 303 6.08 -17.06 4.13
N MET A 304 5.30 -17.09 5.21
CA MET A 304 5.85 -17.25 6.56
C MET A 304 6.21 -18.69 6.88
N SER A 305 5.41 -19.64 6.38
CA SER A 305 5.66 -21.07 6.51
C SER A 305 4.84 -21.85 5.49
N VAL A 306 5.24 -23.08 5.20
CA VAL A 306 4.43 -24.02 4.42
C VAL A 306 3.87 -25.05 5.39
N ARG A 307 2.55 -25.07 5.57
CA ARG A 307 1.88 -26.14 6.32
C ARG A 307 1.81 -27.36 5.43
N LYS A 308 2.65 -28.36 5.75
CA LYS A 308 2.68 -29.64 5.02
C LYS A 308 1.46 -30.48 5.38
N GLY A 309 0.85 -31.12 4.39
CA GLY A 309 -0.24 -32.06 4.59
C GLY A 309 -1.53 -31.47 5.16
N ALA A 310 -1.80 -30.18 4.92
CA ALA A 310 -3.01 -29.53 5.39
C ALA A 310 -4.27 -30.10 4.71
N LEU A 311 -5.31 -30.37 5.49
CA LEU A 311 -6.59 -30.87 5.01
C LEU A 311 -7.46 -29.67 4.61
N LEU A 312 -7.90 -29.64 3.35
CA LEU A 312 -8.73 -28.57 2.80
C LEU A 312 -10.17 -29.07 2.61
N ILE A 313 -11.13 -28.30 3.13
CA ILE A 313 -12.56 -28.51 2.91
C ILE A 313 -13.23 -27.21 2.45
N PRO A 314 -14.24 -27.26 1.55
CA PRO A 314 -14.96 -26.05 1.14
C PRO A 314 -15.62 -25.34 2.32
N GLN A 315 -15.66 -24.01 2.31
CA GLN A 315 -16.26 -23.22 3.40
C GLN A 315 -17.71 -23.58 3.70
N ARG A 316 -18.48 -23.92 2.66
CA ARG A 316 -19.90 -24.33 2.77
C ARG A 316 -20.13 -25.63 3.54
N ALA A 317 -19.09 -26.46 3.68
CA ALA A 317 -19.20 -27.74 4.38
C ALA A 317 -19.14 -27.62 5.91
N VAL A 318 -18.67 -26.47 6.43
CA VAL A 318 -18.54 -26.23 7.86
C VAL A 318 -19.81 -25.57 8.38
N THR A 319 -20.49 -26.21 9.32
CA THR A 319 -21.63 -25.64 10.04
C THR A 319 -21.23 -25.30 11.47
N ASP A 320 -21.72 -24.17 11.99
CA ASP A 320 -21.52 -23.83 13.40
C ASP A 320 -22.69 -24.35 14.23
N MET A 321 -22.40 -25.12 15.28
CA MET A 321 -23.38 -25.56 16.25
C MET A 321 -22.88 -25.23 17.66
N GLN A 322 -23.56 -24.31 18.35
CA GLN A 322 -23.18 -23.82 19.68
C GLN A 322 -21.75 -23.21 19.74
N GLY A 323 -21.32 -22.53 18.67
CA GLY A 323 -19.99 -21.92 18.60
C GLY A 323 -18.85 -22.90 18.32
N LYS A 324 -19.17 -24.14 17.94
CA LYS A 324 -18.20 -25.17 17.56
C LYS A 324 -18.36 -25.49 16.07
N PRO A 325 -17.28 -25.44 15.27
CA PRO A 325 -17.33 -25.85 13.88
C PRO A 325 -17.49 -27.37 13.78
N MET A 326 -18.55 -27.78 13.08
CA MET A 326 -18.92 -29.16 12.83
C MET A 326 -18.93 -29.42 11.33
N VAL A 327 -18.64 -30.65 10.93
CA VAL A 327 -18.67 -31.09 9.54
C VAL A 327 -19.44 -32.40 9.46
N ALA A 328 -20.31 -32.55 8.46
CA ALA A 328 -20.96 -33.81 8.16
C ALA A 328 -20.09 -34.64 7.19
N VAL A 329 -19.68 -35.82 7.62
CA VAL A 329 -18.88 -36.78 6.85
C VAL A 329 -19.76 -37.95 6.45
N VAL A 330 -19.66 -38.41 5.21
CA VAL A 330 -20.36 -39.60 4.71
C VAL A 330 -19.40 -40.78 4.73
N GLY A 331 -19.72 -41.79 5.53
CA GLY A 331 -18.99 -43.05 5.61
C GLY A 331 -19.17 -43.93 4.37
N ALA A 332 -18.36 -44.98 4.25
CA ALA A 332 -18.46 -45.95 3.15
C ALA A 332 -19.82 -46.70 3.12
N ASP A 333 -20.58 -46.68 4.23
CA ASP A 333 -21.92 -47.23 4.36
C ASP A 333 -23.03 -46.24 3.96
N ASN A 334 -22.68 -45.12 3.31
CA ASN A 334 -23.57 -44.02 2.94
C ASN A 334 -24.34 -43.42 4.13
N LYS A 335 -23.82 -43.54 5.34
CA LYS A 335 -24.36 -42.87 6.53
C LYS A 335 -23.60 -41.59 6.83
N ALA A 336 -24.35 -40.57 7.22
CA ALA A 336 -23.76 -39.31 7.63
C ALA A 336 -23.43 -39.31 9.13
N GLU A 337 -22.18 -38.96 9.45
CA GLU A 337 -21.68 -38.71 10.80
C GLU A 337 -21.40 -37.21 10.93
N VAL A 338 -21.87 -36.57 12.00
CA VAL A 338 -21.56 -35.16 12.27
C VAL A 338 -20.42 -35.13 13.28
N ARG A 339 -19.28 -34.58 12.88
CA ARG A 339 -18.06 -34.57 13.69
C ARG A 339 -17.62 -33.14 13.97
N ALA A 340 -17.17 -32.91 15.21
CA ALA A 340 -16.51 -31.66 15.56
C ALA A 340 -15.14 -31.62 14.89
N VAL A 341 -14.81 -30.49 14.28
CA VAL A 341 -13.51 -30.27 13.64
C VAL A 341 -12.86 -29.04 14.22
N LYS A 342 -11.53 -29.03 14.23
CA LYS A 342 -10.77 -27.83 14.56
C LYS A 342 -10.32 -27.19 13.26
N VAL A 343 -10.88 -26.03 12.93
CA VAL A 343 -10.53 -25.26 11.72
C VAL A 343 -9.53 -24.16 12.08
N ALA A 344 -8.62 -23.88 11.16
CA ALA A 344 -7.64 -22.80 11.25
C ALA A 344 -7.98 -21.69 10.24
N ASP A 345 -7.01 -21.25 9.43
CA ASP A 345 -7.19 -20.13 8.51
C ASP A 345 -8.02 -20.53 7.28
N ARG A 346 -8.74 -19.55 6.71
CA ARG A 346 -9.42 -19.66 5.41
C ARG A 346 -8.44 -19.36 4.29
N ILE A 347 -8.45 -20.17 3.23
CA ILE A 347 -7.58 -19.99 2.08
C ILE A 347 -8.42 -20.12 0.81
N GLY A 348 -8.69 -19.00 0.16
CA GLY A 348 -9.60 -18.95 -0.99
C GLY A 348 -11.03 -19.36 -0.61
N SER A 349 -11.56 -20.38 -1.26
CA SER A 349 -12.90 -20.95 -1.00
C SER A 349 -12.92 -22.02 0.11
N ASP A 350 -11.76 -22.35 0.68
CA ASP A 350 -11.57 -23.53 1.52
C ASP A 350 -11.15 -23.14 2.95
N TRP A 351 -11.46 -23.99 3.92
CA TRP A 351 -10.90 -23.97 5.27
C TRP A 351 -9.75 -24.97 5.39
N VAL A 352 -8.73 -24.57 6.13
CA VAL A 352 -7.71 -25.50 6.64
C VAL A 352 -8.25 -26.18 7.90
N VAL A 353 -8.26 -27.51 7.93
CA VAL A 353 -8.65 -28.33 9.09
C VAL A 353 -7.40 -28.88 9.77
N GLU A 354 -7.27 -28.63 11.07
CA GLU A 354 -6.16 -29.13 11.90
C GLU A 354 -6.46 -30.53 12.46
N GLU A 355 -7.68 -30.73 12.95
CA GLU A 355 -8.07 -31.96 13.65
C GLU A 355 -9.52 -32.35 13.30
N GLY A 356 -9.79 -33.66 13.28
CA GLY A 356 -11.13 -34.23 13.16
C GLY A 356 -11.44 -34.90 11.83
N LEU A 357 -10.64 -34.71 10.79
CA LEU A 357 -10.86 -35.33 9.47
C LEU A 357 -9.64 -36.13 9.01
N LYS A 358 -9.86 -37.09 8.11
CA LYS A 358 -8.79 -37.84 7.44
C LYS A 358 -8.75 -37.52 5.94
N PRO A 359 -7.57 -37.62 5.28
CA PRO A 359 -7.47 -37.48 3.83
C PRO A 359 -8.43 -38.44 3.11
N GLY A 360 -9.15 -37.95 2.10
CA GLY A 360 -10.06 -38.75 1.28
C GLY A 360 -11.44 -39.06 1.88
N GLU A 361 -11.75 -38.58 3.09
CA GLU A 361 -13.11 -38.66 3.64
C GLU A 361 -14.08 -37.79 2.81
N ASN A 362 -15.32 -38.24 2.62
CA ASN A 362 -16.32 -37.50 1.86
C ASN A 362 -17.08 -36.55 2.79
N VAL A 363 -16.89 -35.26 2.60
CA VAL A 363 -17.53 -34.21 3.41
C VAL A 363 -18.72 -33.63 2.66
N VAL A 364 -19.85 -33.46 3.35
CA VAL A 364 -21.06 -32.86 2.78
C VAL A 364 -20.86 -31.35 2.61
N ALA A 365 -20.78 -30.89 1.36
CA ALA A 365 -20.65 -29.48 1.00
C ALA A 365 -22.01 -28.80 0.84
N GLU A 366 -23.05 -29.54 0.43
CA GLU A 366 -24.41 -29.00 0.27
C GLU A 366 -25.47 -29.97 0.80
N GLY A 367 -26.50 -29.41 1.44
CA GLY A 367 -27.58 -30.19 2.06
C GLY A 367 -27.34 -30.58 3.51
N THR A 368 -26.34 -30.00 4.19
CA THR A 368 -26.03 -30.26 5.62
C THR A 368 -27.23 -30.09 6.57
N GLN A 369 -28.17 -29.20 6.26
CA GLN A 369 -29.41 -29.00 7.04
C GLN A 369 -30.41 -30.18 6.94
N LYS A 370 -30.31 -30.98 5.89
CA LYS A 370 -31.20 -32.14 5.64
C LYS A 370 -30.66 -33.42 6.26
N VAL A 371 -29.46 -33.36 6.85
CA VAL A 371 -28.71 -34.51 7.36
C VAL A 371 -28.80 -34.55 8.88
N LYS A 372 -29.17 -35.72 9.40
CA LYS A 372 -29.09 -36.03 10.83
C LYS A 372 -28.00 -37.10 11.08
N PRO A 373 -27.37 -37.12 12.26
CA PRO A 373 -26.40 -38.17 12.59
C PRO A 373 -27.02 -39.57 12.42
N GLY A 374 -26.32 -40.47 11.72
CA GLY A 374 -26.74 -41.84 11.45
C GLY A 374 -27.75 -42.01 10.31
N MET A 375 -28.13 -40.93 9.62
CA MET A 375 -29.06 -40.96 8.49
C MET A 375 -28.36 -41.48 7.23
N THR A 376 -28.99 -42.41 6.51
CA THR A 376 -28.54 -42.81 5.17
C THR A 376 -28.80 -41.66 4.19
N VAL A 377 -27.77 -41.23 3.49
CA VAL A 377 -27.83 -40.15 2.49
C VAL A 377 -27.43 -40.70 1.13
N THR A 378 -27.92 -40.08 0.05
CA THR A 378 -27.44 -40.41 -1.31
C THR A 378 -26.37 -39.39 -1.71
N PRO A 379 -25.07 -39.74 -1.66
CA PRO A 379 -24.01 -38.81 -2.03
C PRO A 379 -23.99 -38.57 -3.54
N LYS A 380 -23.97 -37.31 -3.95
CA LYS A 380 -23.62 -36.88 -5.31
C LYS A 380 -22.31 -36.09 -5.26
N PRO A 381 -21.42 -36.22 -6.26
CA PRO A 381 -20.22 -35.40 -6.31
C PRO A 381 -20.60 -33.93 -6.47
N TYR A 382 -20.21 -33.10 -5.50
CA TYR A 382 -20.35 -31.65 -5.59
C TYR A 382 -19.43 -31.16 -6.71
N THR A 383 -20.02 -30.55 -7.74
CA THR A 383 -19.25 -29.84 -8.75
C THR A 383 -19.35 -28.36 -8.41
N PRO A 384 -18.24 -27.67 -8.08
CA PRO A 384 -18.29 -26.23 -7.92
C PRO A 384 -18.74 -25.63 -9.25
N GLU A 385 -19.94 -25.07 -9.28
CA GLU A 385 -20.34 -24.19 -10.36
C GLU A 385 -19.29 -23.08 -10.43
N LYS A 386 -18.60 -23.00 -11.57
CA LYS A 386 -17.67 -21.92 -11.84
C LYS A 386 -18.42 -20.62 -11.56
N ALA A 387 -17.83 -19.76 -10.74
CA ALA A 387 -18.16 -18.35 -10.81
C ALA A 387 -17.74 -17.87 -12.21
N ASP A 388 -18.62 -18.05 -13.18
CA ASP A 388 -18.55 -17.34 -14.43
C ASP A 388 -18.67 -15.86 -14.08
N ALA A 389 -17.63 -15.13 -14.43
CA ALA A 389 -17.73 -13.71 -14.70
C ALA A 389 -19.01 -13.49 -15.51
N GLN A 390 -19.96 -12.75 -14.95
CA GLN A 390 -21.08 -12.24 -15.71
C GLN A 390 -20.52 -11.51 -16.94
N PRO A 391 -20.82 -11.96 -18.17
CA PRO A 391 -20.76 -11.06 -19.30
C PRO A 391 -21.76 -9.95 -19.02
N GLY A 392 -21.31 -8.70 -19.12
CA GLY A 392 -22.14 -7.52 -18.91
C GLY A 392 -23.48 -7.66 -19.62
N GLN A 393 -24.54 -7.29 -18.90
CA GLN A 393 -25.83 -6.99 -19.49
C GLN A 393 -25.60 -6.01 -20.65
N GLN A 394 -25.74 -6.53 -21.87
CA GLN A 394 -26.01 -5.69 -23.02
C GLN A 394 -27.33 -4.98 -22.74
N GLY A 395 -27.24 -3.66 -22.59
CA GLY A 395 -28.39 -2.79 -22.44
C GLY A 395 -29.37 -2.99 -23.58
N GLN A 396 -30.63 -3.22 -23.23
CA GLN A 396 -31.73 -2.87 -24.09
C GLN A 396 -31.72 -1.35 -24.27
N PRO A 397 -31.92 -0.83 -25.49
CA PRO A 397 -31.96 0.61 -25.74
C PRO A 397 -33.19 1.21 -25.04
N ALA A 398 -32.92 2.07 -24.05
CA ALA A 398 -33.92 2.95 -23.48
C ALA A 398 -34.44 3.92 -24.56
N GLN A 399 -35.75 3.98 -24.71
CA GLN A 399 -36.43 4.98 -25.54
C GLN A 399 -36.12 6.40 -25.04
N PRO A 400 -36.13 7.42 -25.92
CA PRO A 400 -35.74 8.78 -25.56
C PRO A 400 -36.80 9.43 -24.68
N VAL A 401 -36.47 9.67 -23.41
CA VAL A 401 -37.18 10.62 -22.56
C VAL A 401 -36.68 12.03 -22.91
N GLN A 402 -37.64 12.90 -23.24
CA GLN A 402 -37.44 14.32 -23.56
C GLN A 402 -36.78 15.07 -22.39
N PRO A 403 -35.95 16.10 -22.67
CA PRO A 403 -35.28 16.85 -21.61
C PRO A 403 -36.26 17.79 -20.91
N SER A 404 -36.66 17.43 -19.68
CA SER A 404 -37.19 18.38 -18.71
C SER A 404 -36.05 19.25 -18.17
N GLN A 405 -36.30 20.55 -18.23
CA GLN A 405 -35.43 21.69 -17.94
C GLN A 405 -34.58 21.55 -16.67
N ALA A 406 -33.31 21.92 -16.78
CA ALA A 406 -32.39 22.09 -15.66
C ALA A 406 -32.83 23.26 -14.75
N PRO A 407 -32.75 23.14 -13.41
CA PRO A 407 -32.77 24.30 -12.54
C PRO A 407 -31.53 25.15 -12.81
N GLN A 408 -31.76 26.43 -13.13
CA GLN A 408 -30.71 27.44 -13.31
C GLN A 408 -29.85 27.59 -12.04
N PRO A 409 -28.54 27.88 -12.16
CA PRO A 409 -27.74 28.32 -11.03
C PRO A 409 -28.30 29.64 -10.49
N ALA A 410 -28.54 29.71 -9.19
CA ALA A 410 -28.92 30.93 -8.51
C ALA A 410 -27.87 32.03 -8.77
N GLN A 411 -28.31 33.15 -9.34
CA GLN A 411 -27.50 34.36 -9.43
C GLN A 411 -27.18 34.87 -8.01
N PRO A 412 -25.94 35.34 -7.76
CA PRO A 412 -25.67 36.11 -6.55
C PRO A 412 -26.43 37.44 -6.66
N GLY A 413 -27.30 37.70 -5.68
CA GLY A 413 -28.03 38.96 -5.57
C GLY A 413 -27.10 40.17 -5.44
N PRO A 414 -27.57 41.38 -5.80
CA PRO A 414 -26.75 42.58 -5.79
C PRO A 414 -26.26 42.90 -4.39
N ALA A 415 -24.96 43.18 -4.29
CA ALA A 415 -24.30 43.64 -3.07
C ALA A 415 -25.01 44.86 -2.51
N GLY A 416 -25.54 44.73 -1.29
CA GLY A 416 -25.99 45.86 -0.48
C GLY A 416 -24.85 46.84 -0.25
N PRO A 417 -25.16 48.14 -0.11
CA PRO A 417 -24.16 49.20 -0.11
C PRO A 417 -23.18 49.07 1.06
N ALA A 418 -21.90 49.25 0.76
CA ALA A 418 -20.80 49.18 1.70
C ALA A 418 -21.00 50.13 2.91
N PRO A 419 -20.64 49.72 4.14
CA PRO A 419 -20.59 50.62 5.27
C PRO A 419 -19.51 51.69 5.03
N LYS A 420 -19.90 52.95 5.21
CA LYS A 420 -19.02 54.13 5.08
C LYS A 420 -17.76 53.98 5.95
N PRO A 421 -16.59 54.47 5.48
CA PRO A 421 -15.39 54.54 6.30
C PRO A 421 -15.63 55.41 7.53
N ALA A 422 -15.30 54.90 8.71
CA ALA A 422 -15.22 55.70 9.92
C ALA A 422 -14.14 56.77 9.75
N ALA A 423 -14.51 58.03 9.98
CA ALA A 423 -13.57 59.13 10.05
C ALA A 423 -12.56 58.88 11.19
N PRO A 424 -11.27 59.25 11.03
CA PRO A 424 -10.34 59.23 12.15
C PRO A 424 -10.78 60.28 13.19
N ALA A 425 -11.00 59.84 14.42
CA ALA A 425 -11.15 60.75 15.55
C ALA A 425 -9.80 61.46 15.83
N PRO A 426 -9.81 62.75 16.16
CA PRO A 426 -8.60 63.50 16.47
C PRO A 426 -8.28 63.37 17.96
N GLU A 427 -7.09 62.86 18.28
CA GLU A 427 -6.51 62.98 19.62
C GLU A 427 -5.03 63.35 19.44
N LYS A 428 -4.72 64.65 19.45
CA LYS A 428 -4.43 65.51 20.61
C LYS A 428 -3.11 65.12 21.31
N ARG A 429 -2.09 65.93 20.99
CA ARG A 429 -0.94 66.39 21.77
C ARG A 429 -0.20 65.40 22.68
#